data_AF-A0A8S4MNJ6-F1
#
_entry.id   AF-A0A8S4MNJ6-F1
#
_cell.length_a   1.000
_cell.length_b   1.000
_cell.length_c   1.000
_cell.angle_alpha   90.00
_cell.angle_beta   90.00
_cell.angle_gamma   90.00
#
_symmetry.space_group_name_H-M   'P 1'
#
loop_
_entity.id
_entity.type
_entity.pdbx_description
1 polymer ?
#
loop_
_entity_poly.entity_id
_entity_poly.type
_entity_poly.pdbx_seq_one_letter_code
_entity_poly.pdbx_strand_id
1 'polypeptide(L)' 'MKMTTNTTISQEELLTDTKTVTKGLETLKSEHNGILGSLLESLKSIKKEGVDSNLVEEKAAIIRKSLEQIELGLGEAQ' A
#
# COMPACT_ATOMS: atom_id res chain seq x y z
N MET A 1 22.18 -39.38 7.37
CA MET A 1 21.14 -38.34 7.18
C MET A 1 21.18 -37.37 8.35
N LYS A 2 21.59 -36.13 8.11
CA LYS A 2 21.16 -34.92 8.84
C LYS A 2 21.42 -33.74 7.89
N MET A 3 20.39 -33.36 7.14
CA MET A 3 20.38 -32.08 6.45
C MET A 3 20.29 -31.00 7.54
N THR A 4 21.35 -30.25 7.73
CA THR A 4 21.33 -29.03 8.54
C THR A 4 20.75 -27.92 7.68
N THR A 5 19.48 -27.57 7.88
CA THR A 5 18.93 -26.29 7.43
C THR A 5 19.58 -25.20 8.27
N ASN A 6 20.72 -24.70 7.81
CA ASN A 6 21.44 -23.61 8.44
C ASN A 6 20.76 -22.29 8.06
N THR A 7 19.61 -22.02 8.67
CA THR A 7 18.90 -20.73 8.52
C THR A 7 19.53 -19.71 9.47
N THR A 8 20.83 -19.46 9.31
CA THR A 8 21.48 -18.33 9.98
C THR A 8 21.37 -17.15 9.03
N ILE A 9 20.19 -16.53 8.98
CA ILE A 9 20.01 -15.25 8.26
C ILE A 9 20.92 -14.23 8.97
N SER A 10 21.83 -13.63 8.22
CA SER A 10 22.75 -12.65 8.80
C SER A 10 22.02 -11.36 9.17
N GLN A 11 22.54 -10.60 10.16
CA GLN A 11 21.97 -9.29 10.49
C GLN A 11 21.97 -8.33 9.30
N GLU A 12 22.95 -8.45 8.40
CA GLU A 12 23.06 -7.67 7.17
C GLU A 12 21.98 -8.03 6.15
N GLU A 13 21.65 -9.32 6.04
CA GLU A 13 20.56 -9.83 5.20
C GLU A 13 19.20 -9.38 5.73
N LEU A 14 18.94 -9.49 7.04
CA LEU A 14 17.72 -8.96 7.67
C LEU A 14 17.54 -7.46 7.42
N LEU A 15 18.62 -6.68 7.53
CA LEU A 15 18.58 -5.24 7.27
C LEU A 15 18.29 -4.95 5.79
N THR A 16 18.86 -5.74 4.88
CA THR A 16 18.66 -5.60 3.43
C THR A 16 17.23 -5.95 3.03
N ASP A 17 16.68 -7.04 3.58
CA ASP A 17 15.32 -7.46 3.35
C ASP A 17 14.32 -6.42 3.88
N THR A 18 14.56 -5.91 5.09
CA THR A 18 13.73 -4.85 5.69
C THR A 18 13.71 -3.61 4.80
N LYS A 19 14.88 -3.14 4.32
CA LYS A 19 14.97 -2.00 3.38
C LYS A 19 14.24 -2.26 2.06
N THR A 20 14.27 -3.49 1.57
CA THR A 20 13.57 -3.88 0.35
C THR A 20 12.05 -3.80 0.54
N VAL A 21 11.55 -4.30 1.67
CA VAL A 21 10.13 -4.20 2.04
C VAL A 21 9.71 -2.73 2.17
N THR A 22 10.48 -1.89 2.86
CA THR A 22 10.19 -0.45 3.00
C THR A 22 10.05 0.24 1.64
N LYS A 23 10.99 0.01 0.71
CA LYS A 23 10.89 0.58 -0.65
C LYS A 23 9.68 0.08 -1.43
N GLY A 24 9.32 -1.20 -1.26
CA GLY A 24 8.11 -1.77 -1.83
C GLY A 24 6.85 -1.09 -1.31
N LEU A 25 6.78 -0.85 0.00
CA LEU A 25 5.67 -0.14 0.63
C LEU A 25 5.59 1.34 0.19
N GLU A 26 6.72 2.03 0.03
CA GLU A 26 6.76 3.39 -0.53
C GLU A 26 6.21 3.44 -1.96
N THR A 27 6.59 2.46 -2.77
CA THR A 27 6.09 2.32 -4.15
C THR A 27 4.58 2.09 -4.15
N LEU A 28 4.11 1.15 -3.33
CA LEU A 28 2.69 0.84 -3.21
C LEU A 28 1.87 2.05 -2.70
N LYS A 29 2.41 2.81 -1.75
CA LYS A 29 1.81 4.07 -1.28
C LYS A 29 1.64 5.08 -2.44
N SER A 30 2.66 5.23 -3.29
CA SER A 30 2.60 6.12 -4.44
C SER A 30 1.49 5.69 -5.41
N GLU A 31 1.42 4.41 -5.75
CA GLU A 31 0.39 3.84 -6.63
C GLU A 31 -1.02 4.04 -6.06
N HIS A 32 -1.22 3.78 -4.77
CA HIS A 32 -2.50 3.97 -4.09
C HIS A 32 -2.94 5.44 -4.10
N ASN A 33 -2.02 6.39 -3.94
CA ASN A 33 -2.33 7.81 -4.05
C ASN A 33 -2.76 8.19 -5.48
N GLY A 34 -2.11 7.64 -6.50
CA GLY A 34 -2.51 7.83 -7.90
C GLY A 34 -3.92 7.29 -8.19
N ILE A 35 -4.23 6.09 -7.71
CA ILE A 35 -5.57 5.48 -7.81
C ILE A 35 -6.61 6.34 -7.08
N LEU A 36 -6.31 6.77 -5.85
CA LEU A 36 -7.21 7.61 -5.07
C LEU A 36 -7.50 8.93 -5.78
N GLY A 37 -6.47 9.59 -6.32
CA GLY A 37 -6.63 10.82 -7.11
C GLY A 37 -7.61 10.62 -8.28
N SER A 38 -7.41 9.54 -9.05
CA SER A 38 -8.27 9.20 -10.20
C SER A 38 -9.72 8.91 -9.81
N LEU A 39 -9.93 8.24 -8.67
CA LEU A 39 -11.26 7.99 -8.12
C LEU A 39 -11.95 9.28 -7.69
N LEU A 40 -11.22 10.22 -7.08
CA LEU A 40 -11.78 11.51 -6.66
C LEU A 40 -12.15 12.39 -7.84
N GLU A 41 -11.35 12.37 -8.91
CA GLU A 41 -11.69 13.04 -10.16
C GLU A 41 -12.95 12.45 -10.80
N SER A 42 -13.05 11.12 -10.87
CA SER A 42 -14.24 10.42 -11.36
C SER A 42 -15.47 10.76 -10.52
N LEU A 43 -15.32 10.77 -9.19
CA LEU A 43 -16.39 11.11 -8.25
C LEU A 43 -16.92 12.53 -8.48
N LYS A 44 -16.02 13.48 -8.73
CA LYS A 44 -16.37 14.87 -9.03
C LYS A 44 -17.19 14.98 -10.32
N SER A 45 -16.86 14.21 -11.35
CA SER A 45 -17.63 14.17 -12.61
C SER A 45 -19.00 13.54 -12.42
N ILE A 46 -19.08 12.37 -11.78
CA ILE A 46 -20.34 11.64 -11.52
C ILE A 46 -21.32 12.50 -10.71
N LYS A 47 -20.83 13.18 -9.67
CA LYS A 47 -21.66 14.08 -8.84
C LYS A 47 -22.23 15.27 -9.62
N LYS A 48 -21.50 15.77 -10.63
CA LYS A 48 -22.01 16.84 -11.50
C LYS A 48 -23.11 16.35 -12.44
N GLU A 49 -23.00 15.10 -12.88
CA GLU A 49 -23.98 14.46 -13.77
C GLU A 49 -25.23 13.98 -13.01
N GLY A 50 -25.24 14.04 -11.68
CA GLY A 50 -26.36 13.60 -10.85
C GLY A 50 -26.56 12.09 -10.87
N VAL A 51 -25.53 11.33 -11.25
CA VAL A 51 -25.53 9.87 -11.34
C VAL A 51 -25.12 9.26 -9.99
N ASP A 52 -25.54 8.02 -9.74
CA ASP A 52 -25.13 7.28 -8.53
C ASP A 52 -23.60 7.16 -8.43
N SER A 53 -23.06 7.63 -7.31
CA SER A 53 -21.63 7.64 -7.00
C SER A 53 -21.19 6.59 -5.98
N ASN A 54 -22.11 5.80 -5.43
CA ASN A 54 -21.85 4.90 -4.29
C ASN A 54 -20.64 3.98 -4.51
N LEU A 55 -20.54 3.38 -5.69
CA LEU A 55 -19.43 2.46 -6.02
C LEU A 55 -18.06 3.14 -5.98
N VAL A 56 -17.97 4.37 -6.48
CA VAL A 56 -16.71 5.11 -6.52
C VAL A 56 -16.33 5.59 -5.11
N GLU A 57 -17.31 5.97 -4.30
CA GLU A 57 -17.09 6.31 -2.89
C GLU A 57 -16.59 5.11 -2.09
N GLU A 58 -17.20 3.93 -2.27
CA GLU A 58 -16.76 2.70 -1.62
C GLU A 58 -15.32 2.33 -2.00
N LYS A 59 -14.99 2.38 -3.30
CA LYS A 59 -13.62 2.13 -3.77
C LYS A 59 -12.63 3.13 -3.19
N ALA A 60 -12.99 4.41 -3.11
CA ALA A 60 -12.14 5.42 -2.50
C ALA A 60 -11.93 5.18 -1.00
N ALA A 61 -12.95 4.69 -0.28
CA ALA A 61 -12.84 4.32 1.13
C ALA A 61 -11.88 3.14 1.34
N ILE A 62 -11.94 2.11 0.48
CA ILE A 62 -11.03 0.95 0.53
C ILE A 62 -9.58 1.40 0.33
N ILE A 63 -9.32 2.26 -0.67
CA ILE A 63 -7.95 2.75 -0.93
C ILE A 63 -7.42 3.58 0.24
N ARG A 64 -8.25 4.43 0.87
CA ARG A 64 -7.85 5.17 2.07
C ARG A 64 -7.47 4.25 3.23
N LYS A 65 -8.28 3.22 3.50
CA LYS A 65 -7.95 2.23 4.54
C LYS A 65 -6.63 1.51 4.23
N SER A 66 -6.40 1.16 2.97
CA SER A 66 -5.14 0.53 2.58
C SER A 66 -3.96 1.47 2.72
N LEU A 67 -4.12 2.77 2.44
CA LEU A 67 -3.08 3.78 2.66
C LEU A 67 -2.73 3.89 4.15
N GLU A 68 -3.72 3.92 5.05
CA GLU A 68 -3.48 3.92 6.49
C GLU A 68 -2.64 2.71 6.93
N GLN A 69 -2.94 1.52 6.40
CA GLN A 69 -2.17 0.30 6.69
C GLN A 69 -0.72 0.37 6.18
N ILE A 70 -0.51 0.93 4.98
CA ILE A 70 0.83 1.12 4.42
C ILE A 70 1.61 2.13 5.25
N GLU A 71 0.98 3.23 5.67
CA GLU A 71 1.63 4.26 6.48
C GLU A 71 2.02 3.74 7.87
N LEU A 72 1.17 2.92 8.49
CA LEU A 72 1.52 2.23 9.74
C LEU A 72 2.74 1.32 9.53
N GLY A 73 2.73 0.45 8.51
CA GLY A 73 3.86 -0.44 8.25
C GLY A 73 5.16 0.27 7.90
N LEU A 74 5.08 1.41 7.19
CA LEU A 74 6.24 2.26 6.93
C LEU A 74 6.78 2.92 8.21
N GLY A 75 5.89 3.38 9.09
CA GLY A 75 6.26 3.96 10.38
C GLY A 75 6.90 2.94 11.34
N GLU A 76 6.46 1.68 11.29
CA GLU A 76 7.04 0.57 12.06
C GLU A 76 8.41 0.12 11.53
N ALA A 77 8.71 0.38 10.26
CA ALA A 77 9.95 -0.05 9.59
C ALA A 77 11.09 1.01 9.65
N GLN A 78 10.83 2.20 10.19
CA GLN A 78 11.79 3.30 10.38
C GLN A 78 12.48 3.23 11.74
#